data_AF-A0A8I1MUQ8-F1
#
_entry.id   AF-A0A8I1MUQ8-F1
#
_cell.length_a   1.000
_cell.length_b   1.000
_cell.length_c   1.000
_cell.angle_alpha   90.00
_cell.angle_beta   90.00
_cell.angle_gamma   90.00
#
_symmetry.space_group_name_H-M   'P 1'
#
loop_
_entity.id
_entity.type
_entity.pdbx_description
1 polymer ?
#
loop_
_entity_poly.entity_id
_entity_poly.type
_entity_poly.pdbx_seq_one_letter_code
_entity_poly.pdbx_strand_id
1 'polypeptide(L)'
;MQVPIRLSLRNSLAGAALLLFAGLTAASASLYPDSIELTSGKTLRGLIVKQTSSDVTIQMPYGEDTIKSEDIVRIRNVDDDEMWFVRVLTPGSLPPWRVIANDLRNQDEIKSFQEIPATAVDNGPFKNVPYSSFRANGRLELNIYGDPDDPAGVEIGIYGIARSSEKARKVIRDFLGSYLSSIPEIKGLYALDLKKDNLQKVGGLTMEVSLPNAPDAYGAWWLSFYNEKKLNAIRLSDAEYAKLTLPVEEVLDHRGRVKVMEWEAKDIRSSPRAQKAREEGRILFGGFYRDKNGVFRLSDGGKNGTPVTPQN
;
A
#
# COMPACT_ATOMS: atom_id res chain seq x y z
N MET A 1 -54.01 8.23 60.39
CA MET A 1 -53.31 8.22 59.08
C MET A 1 -52.68 6.84 58.91
N GLN A 2 -52.82 6.25 57.73
CA GLN A 2 -52.86 4.81 57.47
C GLN A 2 -51.68 3.95 58.00
N VAL A 3 -52.08 2.76 58.42
CA VAL A 3 -51.37 1.53 58.80
C VAL A 3 -51.18 0.72 57.46
N PRO A 4 -50.43 -0.40 57.35
CA PRO A 4 -49.00 -0.66 57.53
C PRO A 4 -48.45 -1.75 56.55
N ILE A 5 -47.32 -2.39 56.92
CA ILE A 5 -46.93 -3.81 56.70
C ILE A 5 -46.40 -4.26 55.31
N ARG A 6 -45.25 -4.95 55.44
CA ARG A 6 -44.43 -5.71 54.49
C ARG A 6 -45.19 -6.79 53.70
N LEU A 7 -44.67 -7.11 52.51
CA LEU A 7 -44.59 -8.50 52.05
C LEU A 7 -43.21 -8.79 51.44
N SER A 8 -42.60 -9.85 51.95
CA SER A 8 -41.33 -10.43 51.56
C SER A 8 -41.51 -11.58 50.57
N LEU A 9 -40.36 -12.01 50.01
CA LEU A 9 -40.06 -13.29 49.36
C LEU A 9 -40.56 -13.48 47.92
N ARG A 10 -39.60 -13.70 47.00
CA ARG A 10 -39.37 -15.04 46.46
C ARG A 10 -37.99 -15.21 45.84
N ASN A 11 -37.38 -16.34 46.20
CA ASN A 11 -36.15 -16.93 45.73
C ASN A 11 -36.10 -17.10 44.20
N SER A 12 -34.90 -17.03 43.63
CA SER A 12 -34.30 -18.01 42.68
C SER A 12 -32.89 -17.53 42.35
N LEU A 13 -31.85 -18.09 42.98
CA LEU A 13 -31.02 -19.18 42.43
C LEU A 13 -30.29 -18.82 41.12
N ALA A 14 -28.96 -18.80 41.26
CA ALA A 14 -27.97 -19.32 40.34
C ALA A 14 -27.88 -18.72 38.93
N GLY A 15 -26.78 -18.01 38.70
CA GLY A 15 -26.33 -17.64 37.36
C GLY A 15 -25.04 -16.86 37.38
N ALA A 16 -24.01 -17.35 38.09
CA ALA A 16 -22.65 -16.90 37.87
C ALA A 16 -22.23 -17.36 36.46
N ALA A 17 -22.52 -16.55 35.45
CA ALA A 17 -21.99 -16.74 34.11
C ALA A 17 -20.50 -16.34 34.15
N LEU A 18 -19.67 -17.33 34.44
CA LEU A 18 -18.26 -17.37 34.07
C LEU A 18 -18.16 -16.99 32.59
N LEU A 19 -17.71 -15.76 32.29
CA LEU A 19 -17.28 -15.39 30.95
C LEU A 19 -15.95 -16.10 30.69
N LEU A 20 -16.05 -17.36 30.26
CA LEU A 20 -14.99 -18.08 29.58
C LEU A 20 -14.59 -17.25 28.35
N PHE A 21 -13.45 -16.56 28.46
CA PHE A 21 -12.67 -16.13 27.30
C PHE A 21 -12.17 -17.40 26.58
N ALA A 22 -13.06 -18.06 25.84
CA ALA A 22 -12.66 -18.96 24.79
C ALA A 22 -12.17 -18.09 23.64
N GLY A 23 -10.86 -18.14 23.38
CA GLY A 23 -10.22 -17.49 22.25
C GLY A 23 -10.89 -17.92 20.94
N LEU A 24 -11.64 -17.01 20.34
CA LEU A 24 -11.98 -17.05 18.93
C LEU A 24 -10.92 -16.23 18.22
N THR A 25 -9.89 -16.89 17.70
CA THR A 25 -9.15 -16.34 16.57
C THR A 25 -10.12 -16.29 15.40
N ALA A 26 -10.73 -15.13 15.19
CA ALA A 26 -11.42 -14.84 13.95
C ALA A 26 -10.34 -14.75 12.86
N ALA A 27 -10.09 -15.87 12.18
CA ALA A 27 -9.43 -15.87 10.90
C ALA A 27 -10.21 -14.91 9.99
N SER A 28 -9.61 -13.75 9.73
CA SER A 28 -10.23 -12.66 9.00
C SER A 28 -10.44 -13.09 7.55
N ALA A 29 -11.70 -13.27 7.13
CA ALA A 29 -12.02 -13.52 5.73
C ALA A 29 -11.68 -12.26 4.92
N SER A 30 -10.83 -12.39 3.90
CA SER A 30 -10.47 -11.26 3.03
C SER A 30 -11.57 -11.05 1.99
N LEU A 31 -12.09 -9.84 1.91
CA LEU A 31 -13.21 -9.47 1.05
C LEU A 31 -12.72 -8.88 -0.26
N TYR A 32 -13.63 -8.76 -1.23
CA TYR A 32 -13.34 -8.22 -2.55
C TYR A 32 -14.62 -7.62 -3.16
N PRO A 33 -14.62 -6.34 -3.58
CA PRO A 33 -15.84 -5.63 -3.98
C PRO A 33 -16.37 -6.08 -5.36
N ASP A 34 -15.47 -6.46 -6.27
CA ASP A 34 -15.81 -6.96 -7.59
C ASP A 34 -15.27 -8.37 -7.81
N SER A 35 -15.97 -9.12 -8.66
CA SER A 35 -15.51 -10.40 -9.19
C SER A 35 -15.59 -10.41 -10.72
N ILE A 36 -14.52 -10.88 -11.36
CA ILE A 36 -14.42 -11.06 -12.81
C ILE A 36 -14.26 -12.55 -13.09
N GLU A 37 -15.25 -13.13 -13.77
CA GLU A 37 -15.25 -14.50 -14.28
C GLU A 37 -14.64 -14.50 -15.69
N LEU A 38 -13.58 -15.28 -15.89
CA LEU A 38 -12.83 -15.37 -17.15
C LEU A 38 -13.30 -16.55 -18.00
N THR A 39 -13.02 -16.49 -19.31
CA THR A 39 -13.32 -17.57 -20.29
C THR A 39 -12.59 -18.88 -19.95
N SER A 40 -11.48 -18.79 -19.22
CA SER A 40 -10.76 -19.94 -18.66
C SER A 40 -11.50 -20.65 -17.51
N GLY A 41 -12.62 -20.10 -17.03
CA GLY A 41 -13.33 -20.54 -15.83
C GLY A 41 -12.73 -20.00 -14.51
N LYS A 42 -11.64 -19.22 -14.59
CA LYS A 42 -11.02 -18.58 -13.41
C LYS A 42 -11.87 -17.39 -12.94
N THR A 43 -11.95 -17.17 -11.63
CA THR A 43 -12.52 -15.95 -11.04
C THR A 43 -11.43 -15.11 -10.40
N LEU A 44 -11.34 -13.84 -10.80
CA LEU A 44 -10.54 -12.83 -10.13
C LEU A 44 -11.42 -12.02 -9.20
N ARG A 45 -10.87 -11.60 -8.07
CA ARG A 45 -11.59 -10.82 -7.06
C ARG A 45 -10.74 -9.63 -6.65
N GLY A 46 -11.32 -8.43 -6.63
CA GLY A 46 -10.60 -7.17 -6.41
C GLY A 46 -11.51 -5.97 -6.64
N LEU A 47 -10.93 -4.77 -6.72
CA LEU A 47 -11.59 -3.53 -7.11
C LEU A 47 -11.30 -3.23 -8.57
N ILE A 48 -12.32 -3.04 -9.40
CA ILE A 48 -12.11 -2.56 -10.76
C ILE A 48 -11.71 -1.08 -10.71
N VAL A 49 -10.48 -0.80 -11.13
CA VAL A 49 -9.86 0.54 -11.05
C VAL A 49 -9.80 1.25 -12.40
N LYS A 50 -10.04 0.51 -13.50
CA LYS A 50 -10.16 1.07 -14.86
C LYS A 50 -10.97 0.13 -15.74
N GLN A 51 -11.84 0.68 -16.58
CA GLN A 51 -12.52 -0.08 -17.62
C GLN A 51 -12.54 0.72 -18.92
N THR A 52 -12.25 0.04 -20.02
CA THR A 52 -12.29 0.56 -21.40
C THR A 52 -13.15 -0.37 -22.26
N SER A 53 -13.28 -0.07 -23.56
CA SER A 53 -13.96 -0.98 -24.48
C SER A 53 -13.24 -2.31 -24.67
N SER A 54 -11.90 -2.31 -24.61
CA SER A 54 -11.06 -3.49 -24.86
C SER A 54 -10.54 -4.18 -23.61
N ASP A 55 -10.44 -3.48 -22.48
CA ASP A 55 -9.73 -3.96 -21.30
C ASP A 55 -10.38 -3.51 -19.98
N VAL A 56 -10.26 -4.35 -18.95
CA VAL A 56 -10.64 -4.10 -17.55
C VAL A 56 -9.41 -4.27 -16.66
N THR A 57 -9.10 -3.27 -15.85
CA THR A 57 -8.04 -3.34 -14.84
C THR A 57 -8.63 -3.54 -13.46
N ILE A 58 -8.25 -4.62 -12.79
CA ILE A 58 -8.66 -4.98 -11.43
C ILE A 58 -7.49 -4.88 -10.47
N GLN A 59 -7.67 -4.19 -9.36
CA GLN A 59 -6.75 -4.11 -8.23
C GLN A 59 -7.12 -5.16 -7.18
N MET A 60 -6.18 -6.03 -6.89
CA MET A 60 -6.29 -7.14 -5.95
C MET A 60 -5.47 -6.84 -4.69
N PRO A 61 -5.52 -7.69 -3.64
CA PRO A 61 -4.74 -7.56 -2.43
C PRO A 61 -3.23 -7.43 -2.62
N TYR A 62 -2.68 -7.64 -3.81
CA TYR A 62 -1.23 -7.50 -3.96
C TYR A 62 -0.76 -7.09 -5.35
N GLY A 63 -1.57 -6.33 -6.07
CA GLY A 63 -1.19 -5.80 -7.38
C GLY A 63 -2.41 -5.49 -8.23
N GLU A 64 -2.14 -5.13 -9.48
CA GLU A 64 -3.16 -4.82 -10.48
C GLU A 64 -3.00 -5.71 -11.69
N ASP A 65 -4.11 -6.08 -12.31
CA ASP A 65 -4.12 -6.85 -13.54
C ASP A 65 -5.03 -6.21 -14.58
N THR A 66 -4.56 -6.12 -15.82
CA THR A 66 -5.34 -5.67 -16.97
C THR A 66 -5.73 -6.88 -17.81
N ILE A 67 -7.02 -7.13 -17.88
CA ILE A 67 -7.64 -8.28 -18.56
C ILE A 67 -8.34 -7.76 -19.80
N LYS A 68 -8.17 -8.42 -20.93
CA LYS A 68 -8.94 -8.07 -22.13
C LYS A 68 -10.40 -8.42 -21.95
N SER A 69 -11.29 -7.56 -22.42
CA SER A 69 -12.74 -7.78 -22.41
C SER A 69 -13.16 -9.08 -23.11
N GLU A 70 -12.40 -9.55 -24.11
CA GLU A 70 -12.65 -10.82 -24.80
C GLU A 70 -12.44 -12.06 -23.91
N ASP A 71 -11.63 -11.91 -22.85
CA ASP A 71 -11.34 -12.98 -21.89
C ASP A 71 -12.32 -12.97 -20.70
N ILE A 72 -13.29 -12.05 -20.67
CA ILE A 72 -14.23 -11.87 -19.56
C ILE A 72 -15.60 -12.45 -19.92
N VAL A 73 -16.06 -13.40 -19.12
CA VAL A 73 -17.41 -13.96 -19.19
C VAL A 73 -18.40 -13.07 -18.46
N ARG A 74 -18.06 -12.64 -17.25
CA ARG A 74 -18.99 -11.87 -16.41
C ARG A 74 -18.26 -11.04 -15.36
N ILE A 75 -18.81 -9.86 -15.06
CA ILE A 75 -18.43 -9.04 -13.91
C ILE A 75 -19.61 -9.04 -12.93
N ARG A 76 -19.35 -9.24 -11.64
CA ARG A 76 -20.36 -9.13 -10.58
C ARG A 76 -19.84 -8.28 -9.45
N ASN A 77 -20.66 -7.33 -9.01
CA ASN A 77 -20.49 -6.67 -7.73
C ASN A 77 -20.92 -7.66 -6.65
N VAL A 78 -20.09 -7.84 -5.64
CA VAL A 78 -20.44 -8.70 -4.51
C VAL A 78 -20.84 -7.78 -3.37
N ASP A 79 -22.11 -7.83 -2.96
CA ASP A 79 -22.60 -7.18 -1.75
C ASP A 79 -22.09 -8.01 -0.56
N ASP A 80 -20.93 -7.64 0.01
CA ASP A 80 -20.39 -8.25 1.22
C ASP A 80 -19.93 -7.16 2.19
N ASP A 81 -20.32 -7.30 3.46
CA ASP A 81 -20.42 -6.22 4.45
C ASP A 81 -19.11 -5.93 5.21
N GLU A 82 -18.03 -6.67 4.93
CA GLU A 82 -16.74 -6.42 5.55
C GLU A 82 -15.83 -5.57 4.63
N MET A 83 -15.42 -4.41 5.13
CA MET A 83 -14.58 -3.44 4.41
C MET A 83 -13.08 -3.72 4.63
N TRP A 84 -12.53 -4.70 3.93
CA TRP A 84 -11.08 -4.99 3.94
C TRP A 84 -10.18 -3.83 3.48
N PHE A 85 -10.75 -2.79 2.86
CA PHE A 85 -10.02 -1.58 2.46
C PHE A 85 -9.85 -0.55 3.58
N VAL A 86 -10.62 -0.65 4.67
CA VAL A 86 -10.75 0.45 5.62
C VAL A 86 -10.20 0.03 6.97
N ARG A 87 -8.93 0.38 7.19
CA ARG A 87 -8.35 0.33 8.53
C ARG A 87 -8.61 1.66 9.23
N VAL A 88 -9.11 1.60 10.47
CA VAL A 88 -9.17 2.79 11.33
C VAL A 88 -7.75 3.27 11.58
N LEU A 89 -7.45 4.48 11.11
CA LEU A 89 -6.13 5.08 11.30
C LEU A 89 -5.95 5.50 12.75
N THR A 90 -4.78 5.16 13.29
CA THR A 90 -4.32 5.59 14.60
C THR A 90 -3.11 6.50 14.45
N PRO A 91 -2.81 7.37 15.44
CA PRO A 91 -1.65 8.24 15.34
C PRO A 91 -0.37 7.44 15.12
N GLY A 92 0.42 7.82 14.13
CA GLY A 92 1.65 7.15 13.71
C GLY A 92 1.47 5.99 12.73
N SER A 93 0.24 5.72 12.27
CA SER A 93 -0.05 4.70 11.25
C SER A 93 -0.32 5.32 9.88
N LEU A 94 0.01 4.57 8.83
CA LEU A 94 -0.35 4.87 7.45
C LEU A 94 -1.46 3.93 7.00
N PRO A 95 -2.36 4.36 6.10
CA PRO A 95 -3.34 3.47 5.50
C PRO A 95 -2.67 2.42 4.61
N PRO A 96 -3.36 1.31 4.32
CA PRO A 96 -2.92 0.35 3.32
C PRO A 96 -2.65 1.00 1.97
N TRP A 97 -1.68 0.46 1.23
CA TRP A 97 -1.22 1.02 -0.05
C TRP A 97 -2.35 1.25 -1.06
N ARG A 98 -3.36 0.37 -1.07
CA ARG A 98 -4.54 0.46 -1.95
C ARG A 98 -5.30 1.76 -1.76
N VAL A 99 -5.49 2.17 -0.50
CA VAL A 99 -6.20 3.41 -0.18
C VAL A 99 -5.43 4.57 -0.79
N ILE A 100 -4.12 4.63 -0.54
CA ILE A 100 -3.24 5.68 -1.06
C ILE A 100 -3.22 5.71 -2.58
N ALA A 101 -3.01 4.55 -3.22
CA ALA A 101 -2.94 4.43 -4.67
C ALA A 101 -4.28 4.76 -5.34
N ASN A 102 -5.41 4.32 -4.78
CA ASN A 102 -6.73 4.60 -5.32
C ASN A 102 -7.14 6.06 -5.13
N ASP A 103 -6.90 6.63 -3.95
CA ASP A 103 -7.19 8.03 -3.70
C ASP A 103 -6.39 8.93 -4.65
N LEU A 104 -5.12 8.58 -4.91
CA LEU A 104 -4.30 9.30 -5.88
C LEU A 104 -4.82 9.09 -7.31
N ARG A 105 -5.11 7.86 -7.71
CA ARG A 105 -5.66 7.53 -9.04
C ARG A 105 -6.95 8.29 -9.35
N ASN A 106 -7.80 8.48 -8.35
CA ASN A 106 -9.11 9.11 -8.48
C ASN A 106 -9.07 10.63 -8.39
N GLN A 107 -7.91 11.26 -8.21
CA GLN A 107 -7.79 12.71 -8.35
C GLN A 107 -8.03 13.12 -9.81
N ASP A 108 -8.85 14.15 -10.03
CA ASP A 108 -9.23 14.61 -11.37
C ASP A 108 -8.03 14.93 -12.26
N GLU A 109 -6.92 15.39 -11.69
CA GLU A 109 -5.70 15.71 -12.41
C GLU A 109 -4.89 14.48 -12.85
N ILE A 110 -5.16 13.29 -12.32
CA ILE A 110 -4.44 12.05 -12.63
C ILE A 110 -5.06 11.38 -13.86
N LYS A 111 -4.32 11.37 -14.96
CA LYS A 111 -4.73 10.83 -16.27
C LYS A 111 -4.05 9.51 -16.62
N SER A 112 -2.94 9.21 -15.93
CA SER A 112 -2.24 7.94 -16.00
C SER A 112 -1.64 7.62 -14.65
N PHE A 113 -1.66 6.34 -14.28
CA PHE A 113 -1.11 5.80 -13.05
C PHE A 113 -0.69 4.35 -13.31
N GLN A 114 0.58 4.04 -13.14
CA GLN A 114 1.15 2.72 -13.46
C GLN A 114 2.28 2.38 -12.48
N GLU A 115 2.36 1.12 -12.04
CA GLU A 115 3.52 0.63 -11.29
C GLU A 115 4.77 0.62 -12.18
N ILE A 116 5.90 1.08 -11.67
CA ILE A 116 7.21 1.03 -12.34
C ILE A 116 8.20 0.22 -11.50
N PRO A 117 9.31 -0.28 -12.09
CA PRO A 117 10.36 -0.92 -11.31
C PRO A 117 10.88 -0.02 -10.19
N ALA A 118 11.00 -0.58 -8.98
CA ALA A 118 11.65 0.07 -7.87
C ALA A 118 13.15 0.25 -8.16
N THR A 119 13.69 1.43 -7.85
CA THR A 119 15.09 1.77 -8.01
C THR A 119 15.86 1.56 -6.72
N ALA A 120 17.17 1.32 -6.79
CA ALA A 120 17.97 1.18 -5.58
C ALA A 120 18.05 2.49 -4.78
N VAL A 121 17.64 2.43 -3.51
CA VAL A 121 17.85 3.49 -2.51
C VAL A 121 19.00 3.05 -1.60
N ASP A 122 20.12 3.75 -1.68
CA ASP A 122 21.39 3.38 -1.05
C ASP A 122 21.79 4.27 0.14
N ASN A 123 21.00 5.30 0.42
CA ASN A 123 21.22 6.29 1.47
C ASN A 123 19.89 6.67 2.18
N GLY A 124 20.01 7.42 3.28
CA GLY A 124 18.86 7.94 4.01
C GLY A 124 18.05 6.89 4.80
N PRO A 125 16.91 7.32 5.39
CA PRO A 125 16.03 6.46 6.18
C PRO A 125 15.53 5.23 5.41
N PHE A 126 15.31 5.39 4.11
CA PHE A 126 14.74 4.36 3.21
C PHE A 126 15.77 3.40 2.61
N LYS A 127 17.07 3.59 2.87
CA LYS A 127 18.12 2.69 2.38
C LYS A 127 17.77 1.22 2.62
N ASN A 128 17.79 0.43 1.55
CA ASN A 128 17.50 -1.01 1.56
C ASN A 128 16.14 -1.40 2.15
N VAL A 129 15.16 -0.52 2.11
CA VAL A 129 13.78 -0.86 2.48
C VAL A 129 13.02 -1.28 1.22
N PRO A 130 12.44 -2.49 1.18
CA PRO A 130 11.61 -2.92 0.05
C PRO A 130 10.40 -1.99 -0.15
N TYR A 131 10.08 -1.68 -1.41
CA TYR A 131 8.99 -0.77 -1.73
C TYR A 131 8.40 -1.02 -3.12
N SER A 132 7.17 -0.57 -3.32
CA SER A 132 6.52 -0.49 -4.63
C SER A 132 6.55 0.97 -5.11
N SER A 133 6.77 1.17 -6.41
CA SER A 133 6.84 2.49 -7.02
C SER A 133 5.78 2.64 -8.11
N PHE A 134 5.10 3.78 -8.14
CA PHE A 134 4.07 4.08 -9.13
C PHE A 134 4.34 5.43 -9.78
N ARG A 135 4.28 5.48 -11.10
CA ARG A 135 4.40 6.70 -11.89
C ARG A 135 3.01 7.20 -12.26
N ALA A 136 2.72 8.46 -11.92
CA ALA A 136 1.49 9.14 -12.32
C ALA A 136 1.78 10.34 -13.25
N ASN A 137 1.04 10.43 -14.35
CA ASN A 137 1.19 11.50 -15.36
C ASN A 137 2.63 11.70 -15.88
N GLY A 138 3.48 10.66 -15.80
CA GLY A 138 4.90 10.74 -16.15
C GLY A 138 5.74 11.71 -15.31
N ARG A 139 5.21 12.28 -14.22
CA ARG A 139 5.86 13.37 -13.46
C ARG A 139 5.76 13.24 -11.94
N LEU A 140 4.76 12.54 -11.44
CA LEU A 140 4.61 12.22 -10.03
C LEU A 140 5.07 10.79 -9.79
N GLU A 141 5.72 10.53 -8.69
CA GLU A 141 6.07 9.17 -8.26
C GLU A 141 5.55 8.94 -6.84
N LEU A 142 4.85 7.83 -6.64
CA LEU A 142 4.38 7.38 -5.34
C LEU A 142 5.18 6.14 -4.96
N ASN A 143 5.89 6.20 -3.85
CA ASN A 143 6.67 5.09 -3.31
C ASN A 143 6.06 4.63 -1.99
N ILE A 144 5.84 3.32 -1.83
CA ILE A 144 5.21 2.74 -0.64
C ILE A 144 6.13 1.66 -0.09
N TYR A 145 6.64 1.88 1.12
CA TYR A 145 7.71 1.12 1.74
C TYR A 145 7.19 0.15 2.80
N GLY A 146 7.74 -1.05 2.81
CA GLY A 146 7.36 -2.10 3.75
C GLY A 146 6.02 -2.74 3.44
N ASP A 147 5.44 -3.38 4.46
CA ASP A 147 4.23 -4.18 4.29
C ASP A 147 3.11 -3.37 3.62
N PRO A 148 2.59 -3.77 2.44
CA PRO A 148 1.58 -2.97 1.75
C PRO A 148 0.28 -2.78 2.56
N ASP A 149 -0.05 -3.68 3.48
CA ASP A 149 -1.24 -3.56 4.34
C ASP A 149 -0.98 -2.76 5.63
N ASP A 150 0.29 -2.57 6.00
CA ASP A 150 0.72 -1.72 7.12
C ASP A 150 2.03 -0.98 6.77
N PRO A 151 1.99 0.01 5.85
CA PRO A 151 3.21 0.62 5.33
C PRO A 151 4.10 1.21 6.42
N ALA A 152 5.40 1.00 6.28
CA ALA A 152 6.41 1.60 7.13
C ALA A 152 6.75 3.03 6.68
N GLY A 153 6.51 3.35 5.41
CA GLY A 153 6.60 4.70 4.88
C GLY A 153 5.92 4.87 3.54
N VAL A 154 5.63 6.11 3.19
CA VAL A 154 5.11 6.54 1.89
C VAL A 154 5.81 7.82 1.47
N GLU A 155 6.12 7.95 0.18
CA GLU A 155 6.67 9.18 -0.38
C GLU A 155 5.95 9.56 -1.66
N ILE A 156 5.73 10.86 -1.87
CA ILE A 156 5.28 11.39 -3.15
C ILE A 156 6.30 12.40 -3.67
N GLY A 157 6.86 12.08 -4.84
CA GLY A 157 7.85 12.87 -5.54
C GLY A 157 7.26 13.60 -6.74
N ILE A 158 7.72 14.82 -7.02
CA ILE A 158 7.47 15.52 -8.28
C ILE A 158 8.79 15.78 -9.01
N TYR A 159 8.83 15.42 -10.29
CA TYR A 159 9.97 15.66 -11.17
C TYR A 159 9.78 16.86 -12.12
N GLY A 160 10.87 17.22 -12.80
CA GLY A 160 10.87 18.24 -13.85
C GLY A 160 10.47 19.65 -13.37
N ILE A 161 9.90 20.45 -14.27
CA ILE A 161 9.53 21.86 -13.96
C ILE A 161 8.47 21.93 -12.85
N ALA A 162 7.58 20.94 -12.79
CA ALA A 162 6.49 20.89 -11.81
C ALA A 162 6.99 20.81 -10.36
N ARG A 163 8.21 20.31 -10.13
CA ARG A 163 8.81 20.23 -8.79
C ARG A 163 8.97 21.58 -8.11
N SER A 164 9.06 22.67 -8.88
CA SER A 164 9.17 24.04 -8.35
C SER A 164 7.81 24.71 -8.10
N SER A 165 6.70 24.04 -8.41
CA SER A 165 5.35 24.58 -8.23
C SER A 165 4.93 24.53 -6.76
N GLU A 166 4.82 25.69 -6.12
CA GLU A 166 4.31 25.80 -4.75
C GLU A 166 2.88 25.23 -4.63
N LYS A 167 2.04 25.45 -5.65
CA LYS A 167 0.69 24.88 -5.70
C LYS A 167 0.74 23.35 -5.68
N ALA A 168 1.60 22.74 -6.48
CA ALA A 168 1.70 21.28 -6.55
C ALA A 168 2.20 20.68 -5.21
N ARG A 169 3.19 21.31 -4.57
CA ARG A 169 3.69 20.87 -3.26
C ARG A 169 2.61 20.97 -2.17
N LYS A 170 1.79 22.03 -2.19
CA LYS A 170 0.65 22.19 -1.28
C LYS A 170 -0.40 21.09 -1.50
N VAL A 171 -0.76 20.80 -2.76
CA VAL A 171 -1.70 19.72 -3.08
C VAL A 171 -1.20 18.37 -2.58
N ILE A 172 0.09 18.05 -2.76
CA ILE A 172 0.67 16.80 -2.23
C ILE A 172 0.64 16.77 -0.70
N ARG A 173 0.97 17.90 -0.05
CA ARG A 173 0.89 18.01 1.40
C ARG A 173 -0.54 17.77 1.89
N ASP A 174 -1.53 18.37 1.25
CA ASP A 174 -2.93 18.24 1.65
C ASP A 174 -3.43 16.80 1.40
N PHE A 175 -3.00 16.18 0.30
CA PHE A 175 -3.26 14.77 0.00
C PHE A 175 -2.73 13.84 1.10
N LEU A 176 -1.42 13.87 1.40
CA LEU A 176 -0.86 13.03 2.47
C LEU A 176 -1.39 13.41 3.85
N GLY A 177 -1.68 14.70 4.07
CA GLY A 177 -2.28 15.20 5.30
C GLY A 177 -3.66 14.66 5.60
N SER A 178 -4.41 14.22 4.59
CA SER A 178 -5.74 13.59 4.76
C SER A 178 -5.68 12.26 5.52
N TYR A 179 -4.51 11.64 5.61
CA TYR A 179 -4.29 10.39 6.35
C TYR A 179 -3.87 10.60 7.81
N LEU A 180 -3.65 11.84 8.24
CA LEU A 180 -3.25 12.12 9.62
C LEU A 180 -4.47 12.04 10.55
N SER A 181 -4.33 11.35 11.66
CA SER A 181 -5.45 11.04 12.58
C SER A 181 -5.45 11.89 13.84
N SER A 182 -4.47 12.80 13.99
CA SER A 182 -4.34 13.64 15.18
C SER A 182 -3.93 15.09 14.90
N ILE A 183 -4.39 16.00 15.75
CA ILE A 183 -4.03 17.43 15.69
C ILE A 183 -2.50 17.65 15.76
N PRO A 184 -1.73 16.96 16.63
CA PRO A 184 -0.28 17.10 16.66
C PRO A 184 0.40 16.74 15.33
N GLU A 185 -0.05 15.69 14.65
CA GLU A 185 0.50 15.30 13.34
C GLU A 185 0.18 16.37 12.30
N ILE A 186 -1.05 16.86 12.24
CA ILE A 186 -1.44 17.95 11.34
C ILE A 186 -0.58 19.18 11.62
N LYS A 187 -0.38 19.56 12.88
CA LYS A 187 0.52 20.68 13.24
C LYS A 187 1.96 20.44 12.77
N GLY A 188 2.48 19.22 12.93
CA GLY A 188 3.80 18.83 12.45
C GLY A 188 3.92 18.97 10.93
N LEU A 189 2.94 18.45 10.17
CA LEU A 189 2.90 18.55 8.71
C LEU A 189 2.96 20.01 8.23
N TYR A 190 2.16 20.88 8.86
CA TYR A 190 2.08 22.29 8.48
C TYR A 190 3.24 23.14 9.01
N ALA A 191 4.08 22.60 9.90
CA ALA A 191 5.33 23.22 10.34
C ALA A 191 6.51 22.99 9.36
N LEU A 192 6.37 22.06 8.40
CA LEU A 192 7.38 21.85 7.36
C LEU A 192 7.49 23.07 6.43
N ASP A 193 8.71 23.57 6.24
CA ASP A 193 9.04 24.50 5.16
C ASP A 193 9.26 23.73 3.86
N LEU A 194 8.30 23.81 2.94
CA LEU A 194 8.31 23.09 1.65
C LEU A 194 9.41 23.57 0.68
N LYS A 195 10.27 24.51 1.08
CA LYS A 195 11.36 25.09 0.27
C LYS A 195 12.74 24.66 0.74
N LYS A 196 12.86 23.84 1.78
CA LYS A 196 14.13 23.41 2.36
C LYS A 196 14.06 21.93 2.77
N ASP A 197 15.22 21.29 2.82
CA ASP A 197 15.35 20.00 3.46
C ASP A 197 15.06 20.16 4.96
N ASN A 198 14.01 19.50 5.45
CA ASN A 198 13.63 19.51 6.85
C ASN A 198 12.71 18.35 7.19
N LEU A 199 12.56 18.11 8.49
CA LEU A 199 11.65 17.09 9.00
C LEU A 199 10.97 17.53 10.27
N GLN A 200 9.86 16.87 10.59
CA GLN A 200 9.12 16.97 11.84
C GLN A 200 8.85 15.56 12.34
N LYS A 201 9.12 15.32 13.63
CA LYS A 201 8.81 14.06 14.30
C LYS A 201 7.66 14.27 15.26
N VAL A 202 6.59 13.50 15.11
CA VAL A 202 5.41 13.52 15.97
C VAL A 202 5.07 12.10 16.39
N GLY A 203 5.30 11.78 17.66
CA GLY A 203 5.17 10.40 18.13
C GLY A 203 6.09 9.46 17.35
N GLY A 204 5.51 8.42 16.73
CA GLY A 204 6.24 7.48 15.88
C GLY A 204 6.35 7.87 14.41
N LEU A 205 5.72 8.97 13.99
CA LEU A 205 5.72 9.43 12.60
C LEU A 205 6.78 10.50 12.37
N THR A 206 7.56 10.33 11.32
CA THR A 206 8.43 11.36 10.76
C THR A 206 7.84 11.83 9.44
N MET A 207 7.76 13.14 9.26
CA MET A 207 7.35 13.79 8.02
C MET A 207 8.54 14.61 7.54
N GLU A 208 8.95 14.44 6.29
CA GLU A 208 10.19 14.98 5.76
C GLU A 208 9.99 15.56 4.36
N VAL A 209 10.62 16.71 4.11
CA VAL A 209 10.76 17.30 2.78
C VAL A 209 12.19 17.10 2.33
N SER A 210 12.37 16.53 1.14
CA SER A 210 13.66 16.43 0.47
C SER A 210 13.64 17.19 -0.86
N LEU A 211 14.60 18.09 -1.04
CA LEU A 211 14.75 18.90 -2.23
C LEU A 211 15.41 18.11 -3.38
N PRO A 212 15.25 18.56 -4.64
CA PRO A 212 15.82 17.89 -5.82
C PRO A 212 17.34 17.65 -5.80
N ASN A 213 18.07 18.40 -4.99
CA ASN A 213 19.52 18.30 -4.83
C ASN A 213 19.93 17.44 -3.64
N ALA A 214 18.99 16.89 -2.86
CA ALA A 214 19.32 15.92 -1.83
C ALA A 214 19.89 14.64 -2.47
N PRO A 215 20.83 13.94 -1.80
CA PRO A 215 21.59 12.83 -2.39
C PRO A 215 20.75 11.70 -3.00
N ASP A 216 19.61 11.41 -2.39
CA ASP A 216 18.66 10.33 -2.74
C ASP A 216 17.38 10.84 -3.42
N ALA A 217 17.30 12.14 -3.72
CA ALA A 217 16.12 12.72 -4.33
C ALA A 217 16.04 12.51 -5.84
N TYR A 218 17.17 12.18 -6.49
CA TYR A 218 17.26 11.94 -7.94
C TYR A 218 16.60 13.03 -8.80
N GLY A 219 16.68 14.29 -8.35
CA GLY A 219 16.10 15.43 -9.05
C GLY A 219 14.59 15.65 -8.81
N ALA A 220 13.93 14.86 -7.96
CA ALA A 220 12.56 15.09 -7.52
C ALA A 220 12.49 15.94 -6.24
N TRP A 221 11.40 16.67 -6.07
CA TRP A 221 11.02 17.18 -4.75
C TRP A 221 10.15 16.12 -4.07
N TRP A 222 10.45 15.73 -2.84
CA TRP A 222 9.76 14.68 -2.11
C TRP A 222 9.07 15.20 -0.85
N LEU A 223 7.89 14.64 -0.56
CA LEU A 223 7.28 14.66 0.76
C LEU A 223 7.10 13.23 1.23
N SER A 224 7.68 12.91 2.38
CA SER A 224 7.85 11.55 2.87
C SER A 224 7.28 11.42 4.27
N PHE A 225 6.41 10.44 4.50
CA PHE A 225 5.86 10.08 5.81
C PHE A 225 6.36 8.68 6.17
N TYR A 226 7.03 8.50 7.31
CA TYR A 226 7.56 7.20 7.68
C TYR A 226 7.72 7.00 9.18
N ASN A 227 7.76 5.73 9.58
CA ASN A 227 8.07 5.30 10.93
C ASN A 227 9.45 4.63 10.95
N GLU A 228 10.46 5.32 11.50
CA GLU A 228 11.86 4.84 11.52
C GLU A 228 12.00 3.46 12.16
N LYS A 229 11.25 3.19 13.23
CA LYS A 229 11.29 1.89 13.91
C LYS A 229 10.79 0.78 13.00
N LYS A 230 9.70 1.01 12.25
CA LYS A 230 9.19 0.06 11.27
C LYS A 230 10.18 -0.12 10.12
N LEU A 231 10.72 0.97 9.54
CA LEU A 231 11.72 0.89 8.46
C LEU A 231 12.93 0.05 8.87
N ASN A 232 13.46 0.27 10.07
CA ASN A 232 14.61 -0.48 10.56
C ASN A 232 14.31 -1.98 10.79
N ALA A 233 13.08 -2.33 11.17
CA ALA A 233 12.68 -3.71 11.39
C ALA A 233 12.50 -4.52 10.08
N ILE A 234 12.43 -3.85 8.93
CA ILE A 234 12.17 -4.48 7.62
C ILE A 234 13.32 -4.31 6.63
N ARG A 235 14.37 -3.60 7.02
CA ARG A 235 15.53 -3.29 6.18
C ARG A 235 16.26 -4.57 5.79
N LEU A 236 16.60 -4.68 4.51
CA LEU A 236 17.31 -5.83 3.96
C LEU A 236 18.83 -5.58 3.92
N SER A 237 19.58 -6.68 3.76
CA SER A 237 20.98 -6.60 3.36
C SER A 237 21.11 -6.06 1.93
N ASP A 238 22.26 -5.47 1.58
CA ASP A 238 22.52 -4.95 0.22
C ASP A 238 22.27 -6.03 -0.84
N ALA A 239 22.73 -7.27 -0.57
CA ALA A 239 22.59 -8.38 -1.50
C ALA A 239 21.13 -8.80 -1.72
N GLU A 240 20.31 -8.80 -0.67
CA GLU A 240 18.87 -9.10 -0.76
C GLU A 240 18.07 -7.96 -1.38
N TYR A 241 18.50 -6.72 -1.15
CA TYR A 241 17.84 -5.55 -1.71
C TYR A 241 18.11 -5.37 -3.21
N ALA A 242 19.36 -5.57 -3.65
CA ALA A 242 19.74 -5.50 -5.07
C ALA A 242 19.00 -6.50 -5.97
N LYS A 243 18.44 -7.55 -5.36
CA LYS A 243 17.61 -8.55 -6.03
C LYS A 243 16.18 -8.06 -6.34
N LEU A 244 15.76 -6.95 -5.73
CA LEU A 244 14.40 -6.40 -5.77
C LEU A 244 14.32 -5.03 -6.45
N THR A 245 15.46 -4.45 -6.81
CA THR A 245 15.55 -3.11 -7.38
C THR A 245 16.42 -3.10 -8.64
N LEU A 246 16.25 -2.06 -9.46
CA LEU A 246 17.12 -1.75 -10.58
C LEU A 246 17.96 -0.50 -10.29
N PRO A 247 19.11 -0.32 -10.95
CA PRO A 247 19.81 0.96 -10.94
C PRO A 247 18.90 2.10 -11.41
N VAL A 248 19.02 3.27 -10.80
CA VAL A 248 18.15 4.42 -11.08
C VAL A 248 18.22 4.83 -12.54
N GLU A 249 19.41 4.83 -13.12
CA GLU A 249 19.70 5.20 -14.51
C GLU A 249 19.11 4.22 -15.55
N GLU A 250 18.77 3.01 -15.14
CA GLU A 250 18.06 2.05 -15.99
C GLU A 250 16.58 2.40 -16.09
N VAL A 251 15.98 2.83 -14.97
CA VAL A 251 14.55 3.15 -14.88
C VAL A 251 14.25 4.59 -15.29
N LEU A 252 15.09 5.54 -14.89
CA LEU A 252 14.89 6.98 -15.05
C LEU A 252 16.01 7.62 -15.88
N ASP A 253 15.65 8.62 -16.69
CA ASP A 253 16.63 9.49 -17.32
C ASP A 253 17.07 10.63 -16.37
N HIS A 254 18.09 11.39 -16.77
CA HIS A 254 18.62 12.53 -16.02
C HIS A 254 17.59 13.66 -15.75
N ARG A 255 16.40 13.61 -16.37
CA ARG A 255 15.30 14.56 -16.16
C ARG A 255 14.19 13.96 -15.28
N GLY A 256 14.35 12.72 -14.82
CA GLY A 256 13.35 11.98 -14.04
C GLY A 256 12.23 11.38 -14.88
N ARG A 257 12.40 11.26 -16.21
CA ARG A 257 11.42 10.60 -17.07
C ARG A 257 11.67 9.09 -17.05
N VAL A 258 10.60 8.31 -16.99
CA VAL A 258 10.68 6.84 -17.01
C VAL A 258 11.12 6.36 -18.40
N LYS A 259 12.18 5.57 -18.44
CA LYS A 259 12.71 4.86 -19.61
C LYS A 259 12.14 3.45 -19.70
N VAL A 260 11.96 2.79 -18.56
CA VAL A 260 11.50 1.41 -18.43
C VAL A 260 10.20 1.43 -17.63
N MET A 261 9.09 1.24 -18.33
CA MET A 261 7.76 1.24 -17.71
C MET A 261 7.44 -0.09 -17.02
N GLU A 262 8.12 -1.17 -17.40
CA GLU A 262 7.85 -2.54 -16.96
C GLU A 262 9.16 -3.30 -16.73
N TRP A 263 9.16 -4.26 -15.81
CA TRP A 263 10.30 -5.15 -15.62
C TRP A 263 10.54 -5.98 -16.90
N GLU A 264 11.78 -6.04 -17.41
CA GLU A 264 12.02 -6.91 -18.57
C GLU A 264 11.97 -8.38 -18.17
N ALA A 265 11.59 -9.23 -19.13
CA ALA A 265 11.47 -10.66 -18.92
C ALA A 265 12.76 -11.29 -18.34
N LYS A 266 13.95 -10.72 -18.61
CA LYS A 266 15.25 -11.17 -18.07
C LYS A 266 15.45 -10.76 -16.61
N ASP A 267 15.13 -9.52 -16.25
CA ASP A 267 15.27 -8.94 -14.90
C ASP A 267 14.32 -9.61 -13.93
N ILE A 268 13.13 -9.92 -14.46
CA ILE A 268 12.21 -10.88 -13.91
C ILE A 268 13.00 -12.17 -13.61
N ARG A 269 13.44 -12.99 -14.59
CA ARG A 269 14.05 -14.33 -14.34
C ARG A 269 15.17 -14.38 -13.31
N SER A 270 16.03 -13.36 -13.29
CA SER A 270 17.23 -13.31 -12.45
C SER A 270 16.93 -12.82 -11.04
N SER A 271 15.81 -12.14 -10.84
CA SER A 271 15.37 -11.84 -9.50
C SER A 271 15.03 -13.18 -8.80
N PRO A 272 15.42 -13.38 -7.53
CA PRO A 272 14.84 -14.43 -6.67
C PRO A 272 13.31 -14.31 -6.65
N ARG A 273 12.83 -13.11 -7.02
CA ARG A 273 11.45 -12.83 -7.31
C ARG A 273 10.81 -13.68 -8.39
N ALA A 274 11.51 -13.96 -9.48
CA ALA A 274 11.02 -14.84 -10.52
C ALA A 274 11.37 -16.30 -10.34
N GLN A 275 12.50 -16.64 -9.69
CA GLN A 275 12.85 -18.05 -9.47
C GLN A 275 11.75 -18.76 -8.68
N LYS A 276 11.31 -18.16 -7.56
CA LYS A 276 10.21 -18.70 -6.77
C LYS A 276 8.87 -18.72 -7.53
N ALA A 277 8.55 -17.64 -8.24
CA ALA A 277 7.35 -17.58 -9.08
C ALA A 277 7.36 -18.63 -10.20
N ARG A 278 8.53 -19.00 -10.76
CA ARG A 278 8.69 -20.04 -11.79
C ARG A 278 8.59 -21.45 -11.25
N GLU A 279 9.18 -21.73 -10.09
CA GLU A 279 9.02 -23.01 -9.37
C GLU A 279 7.54 -23.30 -9.06
N GLU A 280 6.74 -22.24 -8.88
CA GLU A 280 5.30 -22.28 -8.64
C GLU A 280 4.44 -22.07 -9.91
N GLY A 281 5.06 -22.01 -11.11
CA GLY A 281 4.38 -21.96 -12.41
C GLY A 281 3.72 -20.63 -12.82
N ARG A 282 4.22 -19.47 -12.34
CA ARG A 282 3.55 -18.15 -12.38
C ARG A 282 4.25 -17.11 -13.30
N ILE A 283 3.47 -16.22 -13.93
CA ILE A 283 3.94 -15.02 -14.68
C ILE A 283 3.95 -13.80 -13.72
N LEU A 284 4.89 -12.86 -13.89
CA LEU A 284 5.29 -11.87 -12.87
C LEU A 284 4.88 -10.41 -13.13
N PHE A 285 4.11 -9.83 -12.18
CA PHE A 285 3.99 -8.42 -11.73
C PHE A 285 3.42 -8.49 -10.29
N GLY A 286 3.86 -7.81 -9.21
CA GLY A 286 3.89 -6.36 -8.93
C GLY A 286 3.71 -6.08 -7.41
N GLY A 287 4.65 -6.50 -6.54
CA GLY A 287 4.62 -6.21 -5.08
C GLY A 287 4.93 -7.40 -4.15
N PHE A 288 5.24 -7.12 -2.87
CA PHE A 288 5.67 -8.10 -1.84
C PHE A 288 4.65 -8.19 -0.68
N TYR A 289 4.64 -9.29 0.05
CA TYR A 289 3.82 -9.47 1.26
C TYR A 289 4.63 -10.19 2.36
N ARG A 290 4.21 -10.08 3.63
CA ARG A 290 4.76 -10.91 4.71
C ARG A 290 3.97 -12.21 4.82
N ASP A 291 4.65 -13.36 4.72
CA ASP A 291 4.00 -14.65 4.99
C ASP A 291 3.65 -14.81 6.48
N LYS A 292 2.90 -15.86 6.80
CA LYS A 292 2.49 -16.19 8.18
C LYS A 292 3.64 -16.36 9.19
N ASN A 293 4.88 -16.50 8.70
CA ASN A 293 6.08 -16.61 9.52
C ASN A 293 6.87 -15.27 9.58
N GLY A 294 6.32 -14.19 9.03
CA GLY A 294 6.94 -12.87 9.01
C GLY A 294 8.03 -12.68 7.95
N VAL A 295 8.17 -13.60 7.00
CA VAL A 295 9.18 -13.52 5.93
C VAL A 295 8.60 -12.74 4.75
N PHE A 296 9.34 -11.76 4.23
CA PHE A 296 8.95 -11.06 3.00
C PHE A 296 9.03 -12.00 1.80
N ARG A 297 7.89 -12.17 1.13
CA ARG A 297 7.70 -12.94 -0.09
C ARG A 297 7.20 -12.01 -1.17
N LEU A 298 7.26 -12.46 -2.42
CA LEU A 298 6.53 -11.77 -3.46
C LEU A 298 5.11 -12.20 -3.48
N SER A 299 4.26 -11.23 -3.75
CA SER A 299 2.95 -11.56 -4.20
C SER A 299 2.95 -11.85 -5.69
N ASP A 300 2.21 -12.89 -6.04
CA ASP A 300 1.96 -13.33 -7.41
C ASP A 300 0.91 -12.46 -8.13
N GLY A 301 0.56 -11.29 -7.57
CA GLY A 301 -0.54 -10.48 -8.05
C GLY A 301 -1.87 -11.25 -8.07
N GLY A 302 -2.03 -12.29 -7.22
CA GLY A 302 -3.21 -13.15 -7.20
C GLY A 302 -3.33 -14.10 -8.40
N LYS A 303 -2.26 -14.32 -9.18
CA LYS A 303 -2.41 -14.99 -10.47
C LYS A 303 -2.43 -16.51 -10.44
N ASN A 304 -1.96 -17.22 -9.41
CA ASN A 304 -1.94 -18.69 -9.45
C ASN A 304 -2.29 -19.41 -8.12
N GLY A 305 -3.49 -19.18 -7.62
CA GLY A 305 -4.24 -20.19 -6.86
C GLY A 305 -3.94 -20.30 -5.36
N THR A 306 -5.05 -20.21 -4.61
CA THR A 306 -5.26 -20.50 -3.18
C THR A 306 -4.65 -19.47 -2.21
N PRO A 307 -5.46 -18.51 -1.70
CA PRO A 307 -5.30 -18.16 -0.31
C PRO A 307 -5.49 -19.46 0.46
N VAL A 308 -4.46 -19.95 1.14
CA VAL A 308 -4.72 -20.86 2.25
C VAL A 308 -5.55 -20.02 3.21
N THR A 309 -6.87 -20.24 3.23
CA THR A 309 -7.70 -19.84 4.35
C THR A 309 -6.92 -20.26 5.58
N PRO A 310 -6.62 -19.38 6.54
CA PRO A 310 -6.09 -19.83 7.82
C PRO A 310 -7.11 -20.85 8.33
N GLN A 311 -6.74 -22.13 8.31
CA GLN A 311 -7.47 -23.11 9.09
C GLN A 311 -7.23 -22.69 10.53
N ASN A 312 -8.31 -22.36 11.23
CA ASN A 312 -8.33 -22.47 12.68
C ASN A 312 -8.03 -23.93 13.06
#